data_AF-A0A920P080-F1
#
_entry.id   AF-A0A920P080-F1
#
_cell.length_a   1.000
_cell.length_b   1.000
_cell.length_c   1.000
_cell.angle_alpha   90.00
_cell.angle_beta   90.00
_cell.angle_gamma   90.00
#
_symmetry.space_group_name_H-M   'P 1'
#
loop_
_entity.id
_entity.type
_entity.pdbx_description
1 polymer ?
#
loop_
_entity_poly.entity_id
_entity_poly.type
_entity_poly.pdbx_seq_one_letter_code
_entity_poly.pdbx_strand_id
1 'polypeptide(L)' 'MQVITTRVPIGVVAAIIPLGNLQMLLTAVKLAPALAMGNTVVIKSSELAPATLF' A
#
# COMPACT_ATOMS: atom_id res chain seq x y z
N MET A 1 11.76 17.46 30.61
CA MET A 1 11.08 16.15 30.65
C MET A 1 10.77 15.75 29.21
N GLN A 2 11.44 14.74 28.66
CA GLN A 2 11.26 14.33 27.26
C GLN A 2 10.23 13.19 27.20
N VAL A 3 9.17 13.38 26.42
CA VAL A 3 8.21 12.31 26.10
C VAL A 3 8.67 11.62 24.84
N ILE A 4 8.85 10.30 24.90
CA ILE A 4 9.31 9.48 23.77
C ILE A 4 8.10 8.68 23.27
N THR A 5 7.86 8.69 21.96
CA THR A 5 6.80 7.89 21.33
C THR A 5 7.43 6.79 20.48
N THR A 6 6.85 5.60 20.54
CA THR A 6 7.23 4.46 19.69
C THR A 6 6.19 4.26 18.58
N ARG A 7 6.65 3.96 17.36
CA ARG A 7 5.77 3.62 16.23
C ARG A 7 5.90 2.13 15.95
N VAL A 8 4.77 1.46 15.80
CA VAL A 8 4.67 0.01 15.59
C VAL A 8 3.85 -0.21 14.32
N PRO A 9 4.16 -1.21 13.48
CA PRO A 9 3.34 -1.55 12.33
C PRO A 9 1.89 -1.82 12.73
N ILE A 10 0.98 -1.48 11.82
CA ILE A 10 -0.45 -1.76 11.95
C ILE A 10 -0.71 -3.27 11.77
N GLY A 11 0.11 -3.94 10.95
CA GLY A 11 -0.04 -5.36 10.64
C GLY A 11 -0.44 -5.55 9.18
N VAL A 12 -1.66 -6.04 8.92
CA VAL A 12 -2.18 -6.29 7.57
C VAL A 12 -2.98 -5.09 7.06
N VAL A 13 -2.65 -4.59 5.87
CA VAL A 13 -3.31 -3.45 5.23
C VAL A 13 -3.88 -3.86 3.87
N ALA A 14 -5.14 -3.48 3.60
CA ALA A 14 -5.77 -3.68 2.30
C ALA A 14 -5.54 -2.45 1.40
N ALA A 15 -4.92 -2.64 0.24
CA ALA A 15 -4.69 -1.61 -0.78
C ALA A 15 -5.60 -1.83 -1.98
N ILE A 16 -6.68 -1.05 -2.07
CA ILE A 16 -7.57 -1.02 -3.24
C ILE A 16 -7.04 0.03 -4.21
N ILE A 17 -6.68 -0.40 -5.42
CA ILE A 17 -6.20 0.49 -6.47
C ILE A 17 -7.41 0.94 -7.30
N PRO A 18 -7.63 2.26 -7.46
CA PRO A 18 -8.78 2.75 -8.19
C PRO A 18 -8.65 2.47 -9.69
N LEU A 19 -9.80 2.55 -10.37
CA LEU A 19 -9.95 2.35 -11.80
C LEU A 19 -9.19 3.46 -12.54
N GLY A 20 -8.16 3.11 -13.32
CA GLY A 20 -7.42 4.07 -14.11
C GLY A 20 -6.18 3.51 -14.80
N ASN A 21 -5.68 4.28 -15.77
CA ASN A 21 -4.50 4.04 -16.59
C ASN A 21 -3.16 4.14 -15.84
N LEU A 22 -3.18 4.43 -14.53
CA LEU A 22 -2.00 4.69 -13.71
C LEU A 22 -1.81 3.64 -12.60
N GLN A 23 -2.22 2.40 -12.85
CA GLN A 23 -2.23 1.31 -11.86
C GLN A 23 -0.85 1.10 -11.20
N MET A 24 0.23 1.04 -11.97
CA MET A 24 1.57 0.75 -11.45
C MET A 24 2.03 1.80 -10.42
N LEU A 25 1.89 3.09 -10.76
CA LEU A 25 2.29 4.18 -9.87
C LEU A 25 1.38 4.23 -8.62
N LEU A 26 0.06 4.11 -8.80
CA LEU A 26 -0.88 4.14 -7.67
C LEU A 26 -0.65 2.99 -6.69
N THR A 27 -0.23 1.83 -7.22
CA THR A 27 0.18 0.70 -6.39
C THR A 27 1.46 1.01 -5.65
N ALA A 28 2.50 1.49 -6.33
CA ALA A 28 3.78 1.84 -5.71
C ALA A 28 3.61 2.89 -4.59
N VAL A 29 2.80 3.92 -4.81
CA VAL A 29 2.55 4.99 -3.82
C VAL A 29 1.86 4.48 -2.56
N LYS A 30 1.04 3.42 -2.65
CA LYS A 30 0.42 2.79 -1.46
C LYS A 30 1.27 1.70 -0.84
N LEU A 31 1.92 0.89 -1.68
CA LEU A 31 2.70 -0.28 -1.28
C LEU A 31 4.01 0.11 -0.60
N ALA A 32 4.75 1.08 -1.17
CA ALA A 32 6.04 1.52 -0.65
C ALA A 32 5.98 2.02 0.82
N PRO A 33 5.09 2.95 1.20
CA PRO A 33 5.03 3.41 2.59
C PRO A 33 4.49 2.32 3.54
N ALA A 34 3.59 1.45 3.08
CA ALA A 34 3.08 0.35 3.90
C ALA A 34 4.18 -0.65 4.26
N LEU A 35 5.01 -1.05 3.28
CA LEU A 35 6.18 -1.90 3.49
C LEU A 35 7.28 -1.20 4.29
N ALA A 36 7.55 0.09 4.04
CA ALA A 36 8.54 0.86 4.79
C ALA A 36 8.20 0.93 6.28
N MET A 37 6.90 0.92 6.63
CA MET A 37 6.43 0.88 8.02
C MET A 37 6.36 -0.55 8.60
N GLY A 38 6.76 -1.58 7.86
CA GLY A 38 6.76 -2.97 8.31
C GLY A 38 5.40 -3.67 8.25
N ASN A 39 4.47 -3.17 7.42
CA ASN A 39 3.15 -3.80 7.24
C ASN A 39 3.18 -4.89 6.16
N THR A 40 2.27 -5.85 6.29
CA THR A 40 1.90 -6.78 5.22
C THR A 40 0.75 -6.19 4.42
N VAL A 41 0.74 -6.35 3.09
CA VAL A 41 -0.25 -5.71 2.21
C VAL A 41 -0.98 -6.75 1.37
N VAL A 42 -2.32 -6.64 1.32
CA VAL A 42 -3.19 -7.35 0.37
C VAL A 42 -3.69 -6.35 -0.66
N ILE A 43 -3.47 -6.61 -1.94
CA ILE A 43 -3.76 -5.66 -3.03
C ILE A 43 -4.94 -6.14 -3.86
N LYS A 44 -5.94 -5.26 -4.07
CA LYS A 44 -6.96 -5.44 -5.12
C LYS A 44 -6.57 -4.58 -6.33
N SER A 45 -6.29 -5.23 -7.46
CA SER A 45 -6.00 -4.58 -8.74
C SER A 45 -7.25 -3.96 -9.38
N SER A 46 -7.04 -3.03 -10.31
CA SER A 46 -8.10 -2.41 -11.10
C SER A 46 -8.62 -3.40 -12.13
N GLU A 47 -9.95 -3.50 -12.26
CA GLU A 47 -10.62 -4.36 -13.24
C GLU A 47 -10.33 -3.93 -14.69
N LEU A 48 -10.01 -2.66 -14.93
CA LEU A 48 -9.78 -2.10 -16.27
C LEU A 48 -8.33 -2.18 -16.75
N ALA A 49 -7.37 -2.32 -15.83
CA ALA A 49 -5.94 -2.34 -16.19
C ALA A 49 -5.11 -3.33 -15.36
N PRO A 50 -5.53 -4.59 -15.18
CA PRO A 50 -4.92 -5.49 -14.20
C PRO A 50 -3.53 -6.03 -14.60
N ALA A 51 -3.12 -5.89 -15.86
CA ALA A 51 -1.90 -6.46 -16.46
C ALA A 51 -0.59 -6.30 -15.66
N THR A 52 -0.45 -5.22 -14.90
CA THR A 52 0.76 -4.92 -14.13
C THR A 52 0.81 -5.57 -12.75
N LEU A 53 -0.28 -6.21 -12.29
CA LEU A 53 -0.42 -6.82 -10.97
C LEU A 53 -0.96 -8.26 -11.01
N PHE A 54 -1.00 -8.88 -12.20
CA PHE A 54 -1.22 -10.31 -12.33
C PHE A 54 0.06 -11.10 -12.10
#